data_AF-A0AAX7TGQ8-F1
#
_entry.id   AF-A0AAX7TGQ8-F1
#
_cell.length_a   1.000
_cell.length_b   1.000
_cell.length_c   1.000
_cell.angle_alpha   90.00
_cell.angle_beta   90.00
_cell.angle_gamma   90.00
#
_symmetry.space_group_name_H-M   'P 1'
#
loop_
_entity.id
_entity.type
_entity.pdbx_description
1 polymer ?
#
loop_
_entity_poly.entity_id
_entity_poly.type
_entity_poly.pdbx_seq_one_letter_code
_entity_poly.pdbx_strand_id
1 'polypeptide(L)'
;MGNLFGKKKQTRVTEQDKAILQLKQQRDKLRQYQKKINVQLEKERLLAKQLLKDGKKEKALLLLKKKRYQDQLLDKTENQISNLERMVQDLEFAQIERKVIDGLKVGNECLKKMHEVMSIEEVERIMDETQDAIEYQRQIDDMLAGSLSQEDEDAVLAELEAITQGDVELPEVPSDKLPDVPEAAEEQPGLLSHVFPIPGSHCCTVLFKKQD
;
A
#
# COMPACT_ATOMS: atom_id res chain seq x y z
N MET A 1 52.45 17.49 12.46
CA MET A 1 50.98 17.65 12.47
C MET A 1 50.49 17.48 11.04
N GLY A 2 49.92 16.31 10.71
CA GLY A 2 49.60 15.94 9.32
C GLY A 2 48.16 15.47 9.18
N ASN A 3 47.38 16.26 8.44
CA ASN A 3 46.11 16.03 7.76
C ASN A 3 45.18 14.89 8.26
N LEU A 4 44.19 15.29 9.06
CA LEU A 4 43.06 14.48 9.56
C LEU A 4 41.76 14.65 8.74
N PHE A 5 41.82 15.11 7.49
CA PHE A 5 40.63 15.31 6.65
C PHE A 5 40.66 14.42 5.39
N GLY A 6 40.58 13.12 5.62
CA GLY A 6 40.20 12.16 4.58
C GLY A 6 38.70 12.20 4.36
N LYS A 7 38.25 12.71 3.21
CA LYS A 7 36.85 12.60 2.75
C LYS A 7 36.40 11.14 2.89
N LYS A 8 35.41 10.87 3.74
CA LYS A 8 34.79 9.55 3.85
C LYS A 8 34.23 9.18 2.48
N LYS A 9 34.81 8.17 1.82
CA LYS A 9 34.23 7.55 0.62
C LYS A 9 32.79 7.17 0.96
N GLN A 10 31.81 7.74 0.27
CA GLN A 10 30.42 7.30 0.33
C GLN A 10 30.39 5.85 -0.13
N THR A 11 30.27 4.92 0.82
CA THR A 11 30.15 3.50 0.53
C THR A 11 28.82 3.25 -0.14
N ARG A 12 28.81 2.48 -1.24
CA ARG A 12 27.61 1.94 -1.91
C ARG A 12 26.72 1.06 -1.02
N VAL A 13 27.10 0.86 0.23
CA VAL A 13 26.41 0.01 1.19
C VAL A 13 25.42 0.89 1.96
N THR A 14 24.14 0.57 1.83
CA THR A 14 23.09 1.27 2.59
C THR A 14 23.14 0.86 4.07
N GLU A 15 22.58 1.67 4.96
CA GLU A 15 22.45 1.29 6.38
C GLU A 15 21.61 0.01 6.55
N GLN A 16 20.68 -0.25 5.63
CA GLN A 16 19.85 -1.46 5.59
C GLN A 16 20.70 -2.70 5.29
N ASP A 17 21.63 -2.61 4.33
CA ASP A 17 22.55 -3.71 4.01
C ASP A 17 23.48 -4.04 5.17
N LYS A 18 23.90 -3.03 5.93
CA LYS A 18 24.69 -3.22 7.16
C LYS A 18 23.88 -3.97 8.22
N ALA A 19 22.60 -3.62 8.41
CA ALA A 19 21.72 -4.31 9.35
C ALA A 19 21.50 -5.78 8.95
N ILE A 20 21.24 -6.05 7.66
CA ILE A 20 21.10 -7.41 7.13
C ILE A 20 22.39 -8.21 7.34
N LEU A 21 23.56 -7.60 7.08
CA LEU A 21 24.85 -8.24 7.32
C LEU A 21 25.04 -8.58 8.80
N GLN A 22 24.72 -7.67 9.71
CA GLN A 22 24.82 -7.90 11.15
C GLN A 22 23.93 -9.07 11.59
N LEU A 23 22.67 -9.12 11.14
CA LEU A 23 21.76 -10.22 11.46
C LEU A 23 22.27 -11.56 10.91
N LYS A 24 22.76 -11.58 9.67
CA LYS A 24 23.36 -12.79 9.06
C LYS A 24 24.59 -13.26 9.84
N GLN A 25 25.46 -12.34 10.28
CA GLN A 25 26.60 -12.67 11.13
C GLN A 25 26.19 -13.26 12.49
N GLN A 26 25.14 -12.72 13.12
CA GLN A 26 24.63 -13.26 14.38
C GLN A 26 24.04 -14.66 14.21
N ARG A 27 23.27 -14.87 13.13
CA ARG A 27 22.74 -16.20 12.77
C ARG A 27 23.88 -17.20 12.60
N ASP A 28 24.94 -16.83 11.89
CA ASP A 28 26.07 -17.73 11.64
C ASP A 28 26.83 -18.06 12.93
N LYS A 29 26.97 -17.10 13.85
CA LYS A 29 27.52 -17.35 15.19
C LYS A 29 26.67 -18.34 15.99
N LEU A 30 25.34 -18.20 15.98
CA LEU A 30 24.44 -19.14 16.65
C LEU A 30 24.51 -20.54 16.03
N ARG A 31 24.58 -20.65 14.69
CA ARG A 31 24.79 -21.94 14.00
C ARG A 31 26.12 -22.58 14.37
N GLN A 32 27.20 -21.81 14.51
CA GLN A 32 28.48 -22.32 14.99
C GLN A 32 28.39 -22.80 16.44
N TYR A 33 27.67 -22.07 17.31
CA TYR A 33 27.45 -22.46 18.69
C TYR A 33 26.64 -23.77 18.79
N GLN A 34 25.57 -23.91 18.01
CA GLN A 34 24.77 -25.13 17.88
C GLN A 34 25.65 -26.34 17.51
N LYS A 35 26.51 -26.20 16.49
CA LYS A 35 27.46 -27.26 16.08
C LYS A 35 28.41 -27.65 17.22
N LYS A 36 28.94 -26.67 17.96
CA LYS A 36 29.84 -26.93 19.10
C LYS A 36 29.13 -27.70 20.21
N ILE A 37 27.90 -27.33 20.56
CA ILE A 37 27.11 -28.05 21.59
C ILE A 37 26.78 -29.47 21.12
N ASN A 38 26.37 -29.67 19.86
CA ASN A 38 26.06 -31.00 19.33
C ASN A 38 27.25 -31.96 19.44
N VAL A 39 28.46 -31.48 19.17
CA VAL A 39 29.69 -32.28 19.35
C VAL A 39 29.94 -32.59 20.84
N GLN A 40 29.65 -31.65 21.75
CA GLN A 40 29.76 -31.89 23.19
C GLN A 40 28.73 -32.90 23.69
N LEU A 41 27.48 -32.82 23.22
CA LEU A 41 26.40 -33.74 23.55
C LEU A 41 26.73 -35.19 23.16
N GLU A 42 27.30 -35.41 21.97
CA GLU A 42 27.72 -36.77 21.57
C GLU A 42 28.85 -37.30 22.46
N LYS A 43 29.82 -36.45 22.85
CA LYS A 43 30.88 -36.84 23.79
C LYS A 43 30.30 -37.19 25.17
N GLU A 44 29.41 -36.36 25.70
CA GLU A 44 28.73 -36.63 26.98
C GLU A 44 27.88 -37.90 26.92
N ARG A 45 27.24 -38.18 25.77
CA ARG A 45 26.48 -39.42 25.56
C ARG A 45 27.38 -40.66 25.59
N LEU A 46 28.54 -40.62 24.94
CA LEU A 46 29.51 -41.72 24.98
C LEU A 46 30.05 -41.93 26.40
N LEU A 47 30.36 -40.84 27.11
CA LEU A 47 30.90 -40.89 28.46
C LEU A 47 29.85 -41.41 29.46
N ALA A 48 28.59 -41.02 29.29
CA ALA A 48 27.47 -41.59 30.06
C ALA A 48 27.31 -43.11 29.81
N LYS A 49 27.42 -43.56 28.55
CA LYS A 49 27.40 -45.00 28.23
C LYS A 49 28.56 -45.77 28.89
N GLN A 50 29.76 -45.19 28.94
CA GLN A 50 30.91 -45.80 29.62
C GLN A 50 30.68 -45.90 31.13
N LEU A 51 30.22 -44.82 31.78
CA LEU A 51 29.94 -44.83 33.22
C LEU A 51 28.83 -45.82 33.63
N LEU A 52 27.86 -46.06 32.74
CA LEU A 52 26.85 -47.11 32.95
C LEU A 52 27.46 -48.52 32.90
N LYS A 53 28.42 -48.77 32.00
CA LYS A 53 29.17 -50.04 31.95
C LYS A 53 30.03 -50.25 33.20
N ASP A 54 30.63 -49.18 33.71
CA ASP A 54 31.43 -49.19 34.93
C ASP A 54 30.61 -49.30 36.23
N GLY A 55 29.27 -49.38 36.15
CA GLY A 55 28.37 -49.47 37.30
C GLY A 55 28.19 -48.16 38.09
N LYS A 56 28.76 -47.04 37.63
CA LYS A 56 28.72 -45.72 38.31
C LYS A 56 27.43 -44.95 37.97
N LYS A 57 26.29 -45.47 38.44
CA LYS A 57 24.95 -44.96 38.12
C LYS A 57 24.72 -43.48 38.48
N GLU A 58 25.20 -43.03 39.65
CA GLU A 58 25.01 -41.64 40.10
C GLU A 58 25.68 -40.61 39.19
N LYS A 59 26.92 -40.90 38.76
CA LYS A 59 27.67 -40.04 37.83
C LYS A 59 27.02 -40.03 36.44
N ALA A 60 26.53 -41.17 35.98
CA ALA A 60 25.79 -41.25 34.73
C ALA A 60 24.48 -40.42 34.77
N LEU A 61 23.74 -40.46 35.88
CA LEU A 61 22.53 -39.66 36.07
C LEU A 61 22.82 -38.15 36.02
N LEU A 62 23.92 -37.70 36.64
CA LEU A 62 24.34 -36.30 36.60
C LEU A 62 24.66 -35.83 35.17
N LEU A 63 25.36 -36.64 34.38
CA LEU A 63 25.63 -36.34 32.97
C LEU A 63 24.35 -36.29 32.14
N LEU A 64 23.40 -37.19 32.37
CA LEU A 64 22.11 -37.16 31.66
C LEU A 64 21.29 -35.91 32.01
N LYS A 65 21.35 -35.42 33.25
CA LYS A 65 20.73 -34.14 33.63
C LYS A 65 21.41 -32.96 32.91
N LYS A 66 22.75 -32.96 32.84
CA LYS A 66 23.53 -31.96 32.10
C LYS A 66 23.18 -31.96 30.61
N LYS A 67 23.09 -33.15 30.01
CA LYS A 67 22.66 -33.35 28.62
C LYS A 67 21.28 -32.74 28.37
N ARG A 68 20.30 -33.04 29.23
CA ARG A 68 18.92 -32.51 29.08
C ARG A 68 18.88 -30.98 29.16
N TYR A 69 19.70 -30.36 30.01
CA TYR A 69 19.79 -28.90 30.07
C TYR A 69 20.40 -28.30 28.79
N GLN A 70 21.43 -28.94 28.23
CA GLN A 70 22.03 -28.53 26.96
C GLN A 70 21.05 -28.70 25.78
N ASP A 71 20.28 -29.79 25.76
CA ASP A 71 19.21 -30.00 24.76
C ASP A 71 18.19 -28.85 24.81
N GLN A 72 17.73 -28.45 26.01
CA GLN A 72 16.82 -27.30 26.17
C GLN A 72 17.44 -25.97 25.69
N LEU A 73 18.76 -25.81 25.83
CA LEU A 73 19.46 -24.62 25.35
C LEU A 73 19.58 -24.63 23.81
N LEU A 74 19.73 -25.81 23.20
CA LEU A 74 19.67 -25.95 21.74
C LEU A 74 18.31 -25.57 21.20
N ASP A 75 17.22 -26.06 21.81
CA ASP A 75 15.85 -25.70 21.38
C ASP A 75 15.63 -24.18 21.40
N LYS A 76 16.10 -23.51 22.46
CA LYS A 76 16.06 -22.04 22.55
C LYS A 76 16.89 -21.36 21.47
N THR A 77 18.07 -21.92 21.16
CA THR A 77 18.97 -21.39 20.13
C THR A 77 18.35 -21.56 18.73
N GLU A 78 17.70 -22.69 18.46
CA GLU A 78 17.00 -22.95 17.21
C GLU A 78 15.84 -21.97 17.01
N ASN A 79 15.04 -21.71 18.05
CA ASN A 79 14.01 -20.68 18.02
C ASN A 79 14.60 -19.29 17.71
N GLN A 80 15.75 -18.95 18.30
CA GLN A 80 16.44 -17.68 18.00
C GLN A 80 16.95 -17.61 16.56
N ILE A 81 17.46 -18.72 16.01
CA ILE A 81 17.89 -18.78 14.60
C ILE A 81 16.69 -18.56 13.68
N SER A 82 15.56 -19.23 13.92
CA SER A 82 14.33 -19.05 13.15
C SER A 82 13.81 -17.61 13.23
N ASN A 83 13.88 -16.97 14.40
CA ASN A 83 13.50 -15.56 14.56
C ASN A 83 14.42 -14.62 13.80
N LEU A 84 15.74 -14.87 13.79
CA LEU A 84 16.70 -14.09 13.01
C LEU A 84 16.47 -14.26 11.49
N GLU A 85 16.15 -15.47 11.04
CA GLU A 85 15.83 -15.74 9.64
C GLU A 85 14.56 -15.01 9.19
N ARG A 86 13.53 -15.00 10.03
CA ARG A 86 12.31 -14.21 9.80
C ARG A 86 12.61 -12.71 9.71
N MET A 87 13.35 -12.15 10.67
CA MET A 87 13.71 -10.72 10.64
C MET A 87 14.52 -10.34 9.39
N VAL A 88 15.36 -11.22 8.87
CA VAL A 88 16.08 -10.98 7.60
C VAL A 88 15.10 -10.92 6.43
N GLN A 89 14.13 -11.84 6.36
CA GLN A 89 13.10 -11.85 5.32
C GLN A 89 12.22 -10.59 5.40
N ASP A 90 11.81 -10.20 6.61
CA ASP A 90 10.99 -9.01 6.84
C ASP A 90 11.73 -7.74 6.38
N LEU A 91 13.04 -7.64 6.63
CA LEU A 91 13.85 -6.52 6.14
C LEU A 91 14.01 -6.52 4.62
N GLU A 92 14.21 -7.69 4.01
CA GLU A 92 14.28 -7.82 2.55
C GLU A 92 12.94 -7.43 1.90
N PHE A 93 11.82 -7.78 2.53
CA PHE A 93 10.49 -7.36 2.09
C PHE A 93 10.26 -5.85 2.26
N ALA A 94 10.62 -5.27 3.41
CA ALA A 94 10.52 -3.83 3.65
C ALA A 94 11.37 -3.02 2.65
N GLN A 95 12.49 -3.56 2.15
CA GLN A 95 13.24 -2.93 1.06
C GLN A 95 12.45 -2.89 -0.25
N ILE A 96 11.66 -3.93 -0.55
CA ILE A 96 10.78 -3.97 -1.72
C ILE A 96 9.63 -2.98 -1.54
N GLU A 97 8.97 -2.97 -0.39
CA GLU A 97 7.89 -2.01 -0.08
C GLU A 97 8.36 -0.57 -0.24
N ARG A 98 9.57 -0.25 0.25
CA ARG A 98 10.16 1.07 0.06
C ARG A 98 10.33 1.43 -1.42
N LYS A 99 10.79 0.50 -2.25
CA LYS A 99 10.92 0.72 -3.70
C LYS A 99 9.56 0.95 -4.36
N VAL A 100 8.52 0.25 -3.94
CA VAL A 100 7.15 0.45 -4.43
C VAL A 100 6.67 1.86 -4.07
N ILE A 101 6.85 2.27 -2.81
CA ILE A 101 6.48 3.63 -2.37
C ILE A 101 7.25 4.70 -3.14
N ASP A 102 8.55 4.51 -3.35
CA ASP A 102 9.36 5.46 -4.12
C ASP A 102 8.92 5.50 -5.59
N GLY A 103 8.52 4.37 -6.19
CA GLY A 103 7.91 4.32 -7.52
C GLY A 103 6.57 5.05 -7.61
N LEU A 104 5.70 4.90 -6.59
CA LEU A 104 4.44 5.64 -6.49
C LEU A 104 4.65 7.14 -6.36
N LYS A 105 5.68 7.58 -5.61
CA LYS A 105 6.03 9.01 -5.51
C LYS A 105 6.43 9.58 -6.86
N VAL A 106 7.30 8.88 -7.60
CA VAL A 106 7.71 9.31 -8.96
C VAL A 106 6.51 9.35 -9.90
N GLY A 107 5.61 8.36 -9.82
CA GLY A 107 4.36 8.37 -10.57
C GLY A 107 3.48 9.58 -10.24
N ASN A 108 3.31 9.89 -8.95
CA ASN A 108 2.53 11.03 -8.49
C ASN A 108 3.16 12.37 -8.90
N GLU A 109 4.48 12.51 -8.84
CA GLU A 109 5.22 13.68 -9.34
C GLU A 109 5.06 13.86 -10.85
N CYS A 110 5.08 12.76 -11.62
CA CYS A 110 4.83 12.80 -13.07
C CYS A 110 3.41 13.26 -13.37
N LEU A 111 2.41 12.69 -12.68
CA LEU A 111 1.01 13.10 -12.82
C LEU A 111 0.81 14.57 -12.46
N LYS A 112 1.44 15.07 -11.39
CA LYS A 112 1.39 16.50 -11.03
C LYS A 112 1.92 17.40 -12.14
N LYS A 113 3.07 17.06 -12.72
CA LYS A 113 3.64 17.81 -13.85
C LYS A 113 2.74 17.80 -15.07
N MET A 114 2.12 16.65 -15.38
CA MET A 114 1.14 16.57 -16.48
C MET A 114 -0.08 17.44 -16.19
N HIS A 115 -0.63 17.40 -14.97
CA HIS A 115 -1.75 18.25 -14.57
C HIS A 115 -1.41 19.74 -14.61
N GLU A 116 -0.20 20.14 -14.19
CA GLU A 116 0.25 21.53 -14.27
C GLU A 116 0.27 22.03 -15.73
N VAL A 117 0.84 21.24 -16.66
CA VAL A 117 0.89 21.60 -18.10
C VAL A 117 -0.52 21.66 -18.71
N MET A 118 -1.36 20.65 -18.47
CA MET A 118 -2.73 20.63 -19.02
C MET A 118 -3.60 21.75 -18.46
N SER A 119 -3.49 22.05 -17.16
CA SER A 119 -4.31 23.10 -16.53
C SER A 119 -4.01 24.51 -17.06
N ILE A 120 -2.77 24.79 -17.46
CA ILE A 120 -2.41 26.08 -18.02
C ILE A 120 -2.97 26.22 -19.45
N GLU A 121 -2.73 25.21 -20.30
CA GLU A 121 -3.22 25.22 -21.69
C GLU A 121 -4.75 25.20 -21.76
N GLU A 122 -5.43 24.50 -20.86
CA GLU A 122 -6.89 24.42 -20.83
C GLU A 122 -7.53 25.71 -20.29
N VAL A 123 -6.92 26.36 -19.29
CA VAL A 123 -7.40 27.66 -18.80
C VAL A 123 -7.20 28.76 -19.83
N GLU A 124 -6.06 28.81 -20.53
CA GLU A 124 -5.80 29.78 -21.59
C GLU A 124 -6.81 29.63 -22.74
N ARG A 125 -7.08 28.39 -23.18
CA ARG A 125 -8.08 28.12 -24.21
C ARG A 125 -9.49 28.54 -23.81
N ILE A 126 -9.90 28.27 -22.57
CA ILE A 126 -11.24 28.68 -22.08
C ILE A 126 -11.35 30.21 -22.02
N MET A 127 -10.29 30.92 -21.64
CA MET A 127 -10.30 32.38 -21.65
C MET A 127 -10.41 32.96 -23.06
N ASP A 128 -9.66 32.40 -24.02
CA ASP A 128 -9.74 32.81 -25.42
C ASP A 128 -11.14 32.54 -26.02
N GLU A 129 -11.69 31.34 -25.82
CA GLU A 129 -13.04 30.99 -26.28
C GLU A 129 -14.13 31.88 -25.64
N THR A 130 -13.97 32.23 -24.36
CA THR A 130 -14.92 33.13 -23.67
C THR A 130 -14.79 34.56 -24.20
N GLN A 131 -13.58 35.03 -24.47
CA GLN A 131 -13.36 36.37 -25.00
C GLN A 131 -13.89 36.49 -26.43
N ASP A 132 -13.64 35.49 -27.28
CA ASP A 132 -14.20 35.41 -28.64
C ASP A 132 -15.74 35.39 -28.61
N ALA A 133 -16.35 34.65 -27.67
CA ALA A 133 -17.81 34.62 -27.50
C ALA A 133 -18.37 35.99 -27.06
N ILE A 134 -17.68 36.69 -26.15
CA ILE A 134 -18.08 38.05 -25.72
C ILE A 134 -17.94 39.04 -26.89
N GLU A 135 -16.88 38.95 -27.69
CA GLU A 135 -16.68 39.80 -28.86
C GLU A 135 -17.71 39.52 -29.94
N TYR A 136 -18.06 38.26 -30.18
CA TYR A 136 -19.15 37.87 -31.08
C TYR A 136 -20.51 38.38 -30.60
N GLN A 137 -20.79 38.27 -29.29
CA GLN A 137 -22.01 38.83 -28.71
C GLN A 137 -22.06 40.36 -28.87
N ARG A 138 -20.95 41.07 -28.63
CA ARG A 138 -20.87 42.51 -28.87
C ARG A 138 -21.06 42.88 -30.33
N GLN A 139 -20.53 42.09 -31.27
CA GLN A 139 -20.77 42.29 -32.69
C GLN A 139 -22.26 42.11 -33.03
N ILE A 140 -22.93 41.12 -32.46
CA ILE A 140 -24.38 40.96 -32.58
C ILE A 140 -25.09 42.18 -32.00
N ASP A 141 -24.74 42.60 -30.77
CA ASP A 141 -25.36 43.73 -30.09
C ASP A 141 -25.17 45.04 -30.88
N ASP A 142 -23.98 45.30 -31.41
CA ASP A 142 -23.67 46.48 -32.24
C ASP A 142 -24.43 46.45 -33.58
N MET A 143 -24.56 45.27 -34.21
CA MET A 143 -25.34 45.09 -35.43
C MET A 143 -26.84 45.30 -35.20
N LEU A 144 -27.36 44.88 -34.04
CA LEU A 144 -28.77 45.04 -33.66
C LEU A 144 -29.07 46.48 -33.22
N ALA A 145 -28.18 47.12 -32.45
CA ALA A 145 -28.36 48.48 -31.93
C ALA A 145 -28.46 49.56 -33.04
N GLY A 146 -27.92 49.29 -34.23
CA GLY A 146 -28.01 50.20 -35.37
C GLY A 146 -29.26 50.02 -36.25
N SER A 147 -30.08 48.99 -36.03
CA SER A 147 -31.12 48.55 -36.99
C SER A 147 -32.56 48.63 -36.48
N LEU A 148 -32.81 48.89 -35.20
CA LEU A 148 -34.15 48.92 -34.63
C LEU A 148 -34.64 50.35 -34.43
N SER A 149 -35.88 50.65 -34.84
CA SER A 149 -36.53 51.93 -34.53
C SER A 149 -37.26 51.85 -33.20
N GLN A 150 -37.60 53.01 -32.62
CA GLN A 150 -38.30 53.08 -31.32
C GLN A 150 -39.67 52.37 -31.34
N GLU A 151 -40.33 52.28 -32.50
CA GLU A 151 -41.58 51.53 -32.66
C GLU A 151 -41.36 50.01 -32.68
N ASP A 152 -40.21 49.55 -33.18
CA ASP A 152 -39.83 48.12 -33.18
C ASP A 152 -39.44 47.66 -31.77
N GLU A 153 -38.79 48.52 -30.99
CA GLU A 153 -38.45 48.25 -29.58
C GLU A 153 -39.72 48.07 -28.73
N ASP A 154 -40.73 48.92 -28.91
CA ASP A 154 -42.01 48.82 -28.19
C ASP A 154 -42.79 47.53 -28.58
N ALA A 155 -42.74 47.13 -29.86
CA ALA A 155 -43.35 45.88 -30.33
C ALA A 155 -42.66 44.64 -29.77
N VAL A 156 -41.32 44.63 -29.72
CA VAL A 156 -40.53 43.54 -29.12
C VAL A 156 -40.76 43.45 -27.62
N LEU A 157 -40.87 44.58 -26.91
CA LEU A 157 -41.19 44.60 -25.48
C LEU A 157 -42.58 44.01 -25.21
N ALA A 158 -43.58 44.34 -26.03
CA ALA A 158 -44.92 43.75 -25.91
C ALA A 158 -44.93 42.23 -26.19
N GLU A 159 -44.13 41.76 -27.16
CA GLU A 159 -43.97 40.33 -27.45
C GLU A 159 -43.23 39.59 -26.31
N LEU A 160 -42.17 40.19 -25.76
CA LEU A 160 -41.44 39.66 -24.59
C LEU A 160 -42.36 39.52 -23.38
N GLU A 161 -43.21 40.52 -23.14
CA GLU A 161 -44.19 40.53 -22.05
C GLU A 161 -45.28 39.47 -22.27
N ALA A 162 -45.70 39.23 -23.51
CA ALA A 162 -46.62 38.16 -23.86
C ALA A 162 -46.01 36.76 -23.67
N ILE A 163 -44.72 36.56 -23.97
CA ILE A 163 -44.02 35.29 -23.74
C ILE A 163 -43.82 35.04 -22.25
N THR A 164 -43.46 36.06 -21.46
CA THR A 164 -43.30 35.91 -20.00
C THR A 164 -44.64 35.73 -19.26
N GLN A 165 -45.74 36.26 -19.79
CA GLN A 165 -47.09 35.97 -19.26
C GLN A 165 -47.66 34.62 -19.74
N GLY A 166 -47.21 34.14 -20.92
CA GLY A 166 -47.64 32.88 -21.53
C GLY A 166 -47.07 31.61 -20.91
N ASP A 167 -46.11 31.72 -19.99
CA ASP A 167 -45.42 30.57 -19.37
C ASP A 167 -45.34 30.67 -17.83
N VAL A 168 -46.41 31.16 -17.19
CA VAL A 168 -46.63 30.99 -15.74
C VAL A 168 -47.91 30.22 -15.45
N GLU A 169 -48.03 29.02 -16.01
CA GLU A 169 -48.69 27.91 -15.32
C GLU A 169 -47.58 26.95 -14.87
N LEU A 170 -47.03 27.20 -13.67
CA LEU A 170 -46.30 26.17 -12.95
C LEU A 170 -47.30 25.05 -12.62
N PRO A 171 -47.18 23.85 -13.18
CA PRO A 171 -48.04 22.74 -12.78
C PRO A 171 -47.80 22.44 -11.29
N GLU A 172 -48.89 22.34 -10.50
CA GLU A 172 -48.80 21.91 -9.11
C GLU A 172 -48.05 20.57 -9.05
N VAL A 173 -46.95 20.56 -8.28
CA VAL A 173 -46.13 19.37 -8.07
C VAL A 173 -47.02 18.23 -7.55
N PRO A 174 -47.17 17.11 -8.29
CA PRO A 174 -47.94 15.97 -7.80
C PRO A 174 -47.32 15.46 -6.49
N SER A 175 -48.09 15.55 -5.40
CA SER A 175 -47.73 15.00 -4.09
C SER A 175 -48.10 13.52 -4.02
N ASP A 176 -47.56 12.69 -4.91
CA ASP A 176 -47.73 11.24 -4.85
C ASP A 176 -46.45 10.58 -4.29
N LYS A 177 -46.62 9.87 -3.17
CA LYS A 177 -45.56 9.12 -2.51
C LYS A 177 -45.06 8.02 -3.45
N LEU A 178 -43.75 8.03 -3.69
CA LEU A 178 -43.07 6.99 -4.47
C LEU A 178 -43.33 5.59 -3.88
N PRO A 179 -43.61 4.56 -4.71
CA PRO A 179 -43.80 3.19 -4.22
C PRO A 179 -42.50 2.62 -3.64
N ASP A 180 -42.59 2.00 -2.46
CA ASP A 180 -41.50 1.23 -1.84
C ASP A 180 -41.11 0.05 -2.74
N VAL A 181 -39.86 0.06 -3.22
CA VAL A 181 -39.28 -1.04 -4.00
C VAL A 181 -38.93 -2.18 -3.03
N PRO A 182 -39.44 -3.41 -3.23
CA PRO A 182 -39.17 -4.53 -2.35
C PRO A 182 -37.71 -5.00 -2.47
N GLU A 183 -37.06 -5.09 -1.31
CA GLU A 183 -35.78 -5.72 -1.08
C GLU A 183 -35.94 -7.25 -1.14
N ALA A 184 -35.33 -7.92 -2.14
CA ALA A 184 -34.63 -9.21 -2.03
C ALA A 184 -34.55 -10.02 -3.35
N ALA A 185 -33.42 -10.73 -3.45
CA ALA A 185 -33.16 -12.00 -4.14
C ALA A 185 -32.36 -11.96 -5.46
N GLU A 186 -31.31 -12.79 -5.43
CA GLU A 186 -30.18 -12.99 -6.33
C GLU A 186 -30.54 -13.85 -7.57
N GLU A 187 -29.82 -13.68 -8.69
CA GLU A 187 -28.97 -14.70 -9.34
C GLU A 187 -28.52 -14.29 -10.78
N GLN A 188 -27.26 -14.60 -11.10
CA GLN A 188 -26.40 -14.20 -12.24
C GLN A 188 -26.66 -15.08 -13.52
N PRO A 189 -26.05 -14.92 -14.74
CA PRO A 189 -24.67 -14.45 -15.02
C PRO A 189 -24.30 -13.79 -16.39
N GLY A 190 -23.12 -13.17 -16.41
CA GLY A 190 -22.19 -13.22 -17.56
C GLY A 190 -21.89 -11.93 -18.34
N LEU A 191 -20.73 -11.29 -18.08
CA LEU A 191 -19.62 -11.28 -19.06
C LEU A 191 -18.30 -10.79 -18.43
N LEU A 192 -17.22 -11.24 -19.07
CA LEU A 192 -15.85 -11.42 -18.61
C LEU A 192 -14.97 -10.14 -18.57
N SER A 193 -13.99 -10.16 -17.63
CA SER A 193 -12.57 -9.71 -17.75
C SER A 193 -12.29 -8.21 -17.99
N HIS A 194 -11.45 -7.48 -17.24
CA HIS A 194 -10.23 -7.82 -16.51
C HIS A 194 -9.97 -6.76 -15.41
N VAL A 195 -9.72 -7.18 -14.17
CA VAL A 195 -9.05 -6.37 -13.13
C VAL A 195 -7.78 -7.10 -12.68
N PHE A 196 -6.70 -6.34 -12.59
CA PHE A 196 -5.33 -6.75 -12.27
C PHE A 196 -5.20 -7.13 -10.77
N PRO A 197 -4.63 -8.30 -10.40
CA PRO A 197 -4.56 -8.69 -9.00
C PRO A 197 -3.30 -8.15 -8.30
N ILE A 198 -3.50 -7.51 -7.14
CA ILE A 198 -2.45 -7.20 -6.16
C ILE A 198 -2.44 -8.33 -5.12
N PRO A 199 -1.32 -9.03 -4.84
CA PRO A 199 -1.31 -10.13 -3.88
C PRO A 199 -0.88 -9.69 -2.47
N GLY A 200 -1.79 -9.87 -1.52
CA GLY A 200 -1.55 -10.70 -0.33
C GLY A 200 -1.01 -10.04 0.96
N SER A 201 -1.89 -9.88 1.95
CA SER A 201 -1.61 -9.89 3.40
C SER A 201 -2.95 -9.98 4.14
N HIS A 202 -3.22 -10.74 5.20
CA HIS A 202 -2.57 -11.85 5.90
C HIS A 202 -3.69 -12.49 6.77
N CYS A 203 -3.54 -13.79 7.05
CA CYS A 203 -3.80 -14.43 8.34
C CYS A 203 -5.16 -14.25 9.05
N CYS A 204 -5.93 -15.33 9.24
CA CYS A 204 -6.09 -15.90 10.59
C CYS A 204 -6.82 -17.26 10.57
N THR A 205 -6.18 -18.25 11.18
CA THR A 205 -6.74 -19.53 11.61
C THR A 205 -7.91 -19.36 12.59
N VAL A 206 -9.01 -20.08 12.38
CA VAL A 206 -9.88 -20.52 13.48
C VAL A 206 -10.24 -21.99 13.28
N LEU A 207 -9.69 -22.80 14.17
CA LEU A 207 -10.16 -24.13 14.55
C LEU A 207 -11.67 -24.08 14.85
N PHE A 208 -12.49 -24.93 14.22
CA PHE A 208 -13.64 -25.48 14.93
C PHE A 208 -13.95 -26.91 14.47
N LYS A 209 -14.21 -27.72 15.49
CA LYS A 209 -14.34 -29.17 15.58
C LYS A 209 -15.84 -29.45 15.79
N LYS A 210 -16.40 -30.46 15.10
CA LYS A 210 -17.61 -31.26 15.47
C LYS A 210 -17.91 -32.24 14.32
N GLN A 211 -17.91 -33.59 14.46
CA GLN A 211 -18.88 -34.45 15.16
C GLN A 211 -20.32 -34.08 14.75
N ASP A 212 -21.13 -34.92 14.11
CA ASP A 212 -21.27 -36.38 14.09
C ASP A 212 -21.66 -36.90 12.70
#